data_AF-A0A524D0J2-F1
#
_entry.id   AF-A0A524D0J2-F1
#
_cell.length_a   1.000
_cell.length_b   1.000
_cell.length_c   1.000
_cell.angle_alpha   90.00
_cell.angle_beta   90.00
_cell.angle_gamma   90.00
#
_symmetry.space_group_name_H-M   'P 1'
#
loop_
_entity.id
_entity.type
_entity.pdbx_description
1 polymer ?
#
loop_
_entity_poly.entity_id
_entity_poly.type
_entity_poly.pdbx_seq_one_letter_code
_entity_poly.pdbx_strand_id
1 'polypeptide(L)'
;MELRSFELETENRRNWFVPYAQAAANAETEAEGTVDILAWLSPNTVVVQEPHAFLLPKEVSLGYRPVHHALIGSRFDQELDSFWSVVYNFCDVPQERVFPMTTQVENIYVRPYFNAGFLIVRPELSILRNWRDLFFSICSLPDLTRFYKADNRYQTFIHQAILSGVILNKLTTEMIAELPPSYNYPVHLHEEDRTPDRPKTMDDTVVFRHEGFYAKQNWLETFPARSQLASWLSERVAEFSKTEKES
;
A
#
# COMPACT_ATOMS: atom_id res chain seq x y z
N MET A 1 17.25 18.19 1.10
CA MET A 1 16.40 17.17 0.46
C MET A 1 16.75 17.16 -1.01
N GLU A 2 17.40 16.11 -1.48
CA GLU A 2 17.73 15.94 -2.90
C GLU A 2 16.57 15.18 -3.55
N LEU A 3 15.98 15.75 -4.60
CA LEU A 3 14.96 15.07 -5.38
C LEU A 3 15.65 14.27 -6.49
N ARG A 4 15.36 12.98 -6.57
CA ARG A 4 15.88 12.09 -7.61
C ARG A 4 14.73 11.57 -8.46
N SER A 5 14.89 11.63 -9.77
CA SER A 5 13.94 11.11 -10.75
C SER A 5 14.54 9.87 -11.42
N PHE A 6 13.72 8.84 -11.61
CA PHE A 6 14.07 7.68 -12.41
C PHE A 6 13.10 7.55 -13.59
N GLU A 7 13.60 7.01 -14.69
CA GLU A 7 12.78 6.71 -15.87
C GLU A 7 11.96 5.42 -15.63
N LEU A 8 10.75 5.39 -16.19
CA LEU A 8 9.87 4.23 -16.16
C LEU A 8 9.75 3.67 -17.57
N GLU A 9 10.09 2.39 -17.76
CA GLU A 9 9.90 1.71 -19.03
C GLU A 9 8.41 1.63 -19.36
N THR A 10 8.01 2.18 -20.51
CA THR A 10 6.59 2.44 -20.83
C THR A 10 5.93 1.38 -21.70
N GLU A 11 6.62 0.27 -22.01
CA GLU A 11 6.15 -0.69 -23.02
C GLU A 11 4.92 -1.52 -22.60
N ASN A 12 4.46 -1.45 -21.35
CA ASN A 12 3.38 -2.31 -20.86
C ASN A 12 2.22 -1.56 -20.15
N ARG A 13 1.70 -0.49 -20.76
CA ARG A 13 0.59 0.34 -20.24
C ARG A 13 -0.77 -0.36 -20.03
N ARG A 14 -0.89 -1.68 -20.27
CA ARG A 14 -2.18 -2.39 -20.08
C ARG A 14 -2.52 -2.60 -18.60
N ASN A 15 -1.57 -2.46 -17.69
CA ASN A 15 -1.81 -2.50 -16.24
C ASN A 15 -1.26 -1.23 -15.58
N TRP A 16 -2.14 -0.42 -14.98
CA TRP A 16 -1.80 0.85 -14.33
C TRP A 16 -0.76 0.72 -13.21
N PHE A 17 -0.61 -0.48 -12.63
CA PHE A 17 0.28 -0.73 -11.52
C PHE A 17 1.67 -1.25 -11.93
N VAL A 18 1.93 -1.49 -13.22
CA VAL A 18 3.27 -1.84 -13.72
C VAL A 18 4.28 -0.72 -13.46
N PRO A 19 4.01 0.55 -13.81
CA PRO A 19 4.89 1.67 -13.47
C PRO A 19 5.09 1.82 -11.95
N TYR A 20 4.08 1.46 -11.16
CA TYR A 20 4.11 1.56 -9.70
C TYR A 20 5.10 0.57 -9.07
N ALA A 21 5.03 -0.72 -9.45
CA ALA A 21 5.98 -1.72 -8.99
C ALA A 21 7.40 -1.45 -9.50
N GLN A 22 7.55 -0.95 -10.74
CA GLN A 22 8.85 -0.52 -11.28
C GLN A 22 9.47 0.60 -10.44
N ALA A 23 8.68 1.63 -10.13
CA ALA A 23 9.12 2.76 -9.33
C ALA A 23 9.60 2.32 -7.93
N ALA A 24 8.85 1.40 -7.30
CA ALA A 24 9.21 0.82 -6.01
C ALA A 24 10.56 0.08 -6.07
N ALA A 25 10.76 -0.74 -7.10
CA ALA A 25 12.00 -1.49 -7.30
C ALA A 25 13.21 -0.59 -7.60
N ASN A 26 13.01 0.48 -8.39
CA ASN A 26 14.06 1.45 -8.69
C ASN A 26 14.48 2.20 -7.41
N ALA A 27 13.51 2.67 -6.61
CA ALA A 27 13.77 3.30 -5.33
C ALA A 27 14.55 2.37 -4.38
N GLU A 28 14.19 1.09 -4.31
CA GLU A 28 14.92 0.10 -3.50
C GLU A 28 16.36 -0.12 -3.99
N THR A 29 16.57 -0.09 -5.31
CA THR A 29 17.92 -0.21 -5.91
C THR A 29 18.81 0.97 -5.58
N GLU A 30 18.29 2.20 -5.63
CA GLU A 30 19.06 3.39 -5.26
C GLU A 30 19.33 3.47 -3.75
N ALA A 31 18.40 2.97 -2.93
CA ALA A 31 18.51 2.96 -1.48
C ALA A 31 19.50 1.90 -0.94
N GLU A 32 19.71 0.82 -1.69
CA GLU A 32 20.59 -0.27 -1.26
C GLU A 32 22.03 0.19 -1.03
N GLY A 33 22.57 -0.12 0.15
CA GLY A 33 23.92 0.28 0.56
C GLY A 33 24.08 1.78 0.88
N THR A 34 23.02 2.59 0.75
CA THR A 34 23.04 4.03 1.07
C THR A 34 22.21 4.40 2.29
N VAL A 35 21.13 3.65 2.56
CA VAL A 35 20.25 3.84 3.73
C VAL A 35 19.86 2.49 4.34
N ASP A 36 19.59 2.48 5.65
CA ASP A 36 19.16 1.27 6.36
C ASP A 36 17.67 0.96 6.18
N ILE A 37 16.87 1.98 5.87
CA ILE A 37 15.41 1.90 5.78
C ILE A 37 14.93 2.76 4.61
N LEU A 38 14.03 2.20 3.81
CA LEU A 38 13.29 2.88 2.76
C LEU A 38 11.80 2.92 3.10
N ALA A 39 11.23 4.12 3.14
CA ALA A 39 9.79 4.32 3.22
C ALA A 39 9.19 4.50 1.82
N TRP A 40 8.43 3.51 1.36
CA TRP A 40 7.69 3.54 0.10
C TRP A 40 6.24 3.99 0.35
N LEU A 41 5.90 5.19 -0.14
CA LEU A 41 4.60 5.82 0.08
C LEU A 41 3.97 6.20 -1.27
N SER A 42 2.68 5.91 -1.44
CA SER A 42 1.93 6.36 -2.62
C SER A 42 1.90 7.89 -2.71
N PRO A 43 1.84 8.48 -3.93
CA PRO A 43 1.79 9.93 -4.10
C PRO A 43 0.60 10.61 -3.43
N ASN A 44 -0.45 9.86 -3.12
CA ASN A 44 -1.64 10.35 -2.43
C ASN A 44 -1.54 10.27 -0.89
N THR A 45 -0.34 10.42 -0.34
CA THR A 45 -0.06 10.29 1.09
C THR A 45 0.24 11.67 1.70
N VAL A 46 -0.37 11.97 2.85
CA VAL A 46 -0.04 13.13 3.68
C VAL A 46 0.55 12.65 5.00
N VAL A 47 1.69 13.20 5.37
CA VAL A 47 2.31 13.02 6.68
C VAL A 47 1.94 14.22 7.55
N VAL A 48 1.20 13.98 8.63
CA VAL A 48 0.67 15.02 9.53
C VAL A 48 1.55 15.20 10.76
N GLN A 49 2.12 14.10 11.26
CA GLN A 49 2.97 14.06 12.45
C GLN A 49 4.27 13.31 12.14
N GLU A 50 5.28 13.45 13.01
CA GLU A 50 6.57 12.78 12.85
C GLU A 50 6.41 11.25 12.86
N PRO A 51 6.81 10.55 11.78
CA PRO A 51 6.52 9.13 11.61
C PRO A 51 7.56 8.24 12.30
N HIS A 52 7.68 8.34 13.63
CA HIS A 52 8.65 7.59 14.43
C HIS A 52 8.63 6.06 14.19
N ALA A 53 7.46 5.47 13.92
CA ALA A 53 7.34 4.04 13.64
C ALA A 53 7.97 3.60 12.30
N PHE A 54 8.44 4.53 11.46
CA PHE A 54 9.27 4.19 10.29
C PHE A 54 10.66 3.70 10.70
N LEU A 55 11.12 4.03 11.92
CA LEU A 55 12.37 3.52 12.46
C LEU A 55 12.16 2.10 12.98
N LEU A 56 12.31 1.12 12.08
CA LEU A 56 12.15 -0.29 12.40
C LEU A 56 13.28 -0.79 13.31
N PRO A 57 12.96 -1.54 14.38
CA PRO A 57 13.94 -2.31 15.13
C PRO A 57 14.78 -3.20 14.21
N LYS A 58 16.00 -3.54 14.61
CA LYS A 58 16.95 -4.29 13.76
C LYS A 58 16.39 -5.64 13.29
N GLU A 59 15.60 -6.28 14.15
CA GLU A 59 14.97 -7.58 13.92
C GLU A 59 13.78 -7.49 12.96
N VAL A 60 13.18 -6.30 12.83
CA VAL A 60 12.06 -6.03 11.93
C VAL A 60 12.59 -5.58 10.58
N SER A 61 12.10 -6.23 9.53
CA SER A 61 12.47 -6.02 8.14
C SER A 61 11.36 -5.37 7.30
N LEU A 62 10.13 -5.42 7.80
CA LEU A 62 8.96 -4.82 7.17
C LEU A 62 8.07 -4.13 8.21
N GLY A 63 7.84 -2.84 8.03
CA GLY A 63 6.72 -2.11 8.64
C GLY A 63 5.57 -2.00 7.65
N TYR A 64 4.36 -2.36 8.07
CA TYR A 64 3.20 -2.38 7.17
C TYR A 64 1.91 -1.89 7.82
N ARG A 65 0.90 -1.64 6.99
CA ARG A 65 -0.52 -1.66 7.38
C ARG A 65 -1.28 -2.64 6.50
N PRO A 66 -2.26 -3.38 7.05
CA PRO A 66 -3.16 -4.21 6.25
C PRO A 66 -3.89 -3.37 5.19
N VAL A 67 -4.49 -4.07 4.23
CA VAL A 67 -5.46 -3.44 3.32
C VAL A 67 -6.64 -2.81 4.09
N HIS A 68 -7.24 -1.79 3.49
CA HIS A 68 -8.36 -1.07 4.10
C HIS A 68 -9.63 -1.92 4.14
N HIS A 69 -9.99 -2.47 2.98
CA HIS A 69 -11.07 -3.44 2.81
C HIS A 69 -10.51 -4.80 2.39
N ALA A 70 -11.28 -5.87 2.63
CA ALA A 70 -10.92 -7.21 2.19
C ALA A 70 -10.83 -7.30 0.66
N LEU A 71 -11.84 -6.81 -0.07
CA LEU A 71 -11.91 -6.83 -1.54
C LEU A 71 -11.71 -8.24 -2.13
N ILE A 72 -10.52 -8.52 -2.69
CA ILE A 72 -10.13 -9.84 -3.19
C ILE A 72 -9.39 -10.67 -2.13
N GLY A 73 -9.24 -10.16 -0.91
CA GLY A 73 -8.51 -10.77 0.19
C GLY A 73 -9.13 -12.08 0.66
N SER A 74 -8.28 -13.04 0.97
CA SER A 74 -8.70 -14.37 1.40
C SER A 74 -9.10 -14.35 2.88
N ARG A 75 -10.30 -14.82 3.20
CA ARG A 75 -10.80 -14.95 4.58
C ARG A 75 -9.98 -15.97 5.37
N PHE A 76 -9.54 -15.63 6.58
CA PHE A 76 -8.69 -16.54 7.37
C PHE A 76 -9.44 -17.76 7.90
N ASP A 77 -10.73 -17.62 8.18
CA ASP A 77 -11.62 -18.64 8.73
C ASP A 77 -12.27 -19.55 7.66
N GLN A 78 -11.92 -19.33 6.38
CA GLN A 78 -12.39 -20.13 5.25
C GLN A 78 -11.24 -20.87 4.59
N GLU A 79 -11.54 -21.89 3.79
CA GLU A 79 -10.54 -22.54 2.96
C GLU A 79 -9.85 -21.54 2.01
N LEU A 80 -8.60 -21.83 1.65
CA LEU A 80 -7.87 -21.00 0.70
C LEU A 80 -8.55 -21.09 -0.66
N ASP A 81 -9.00 -19.95 -1.18
CA ASP A 81 -9.67 -19.90 -2.47
C ASP A 81 -8.69 -20.16 -3.64
N SER A 82 -9.27 -20.41 -4.82
CA SER A 82 -8.50 -20.77 -6.02
C SER A 82 -7.60 -19.65 -6.53
N PHE A 83 -7.95 -18.37 -6.30
CA PHE A 83 -7.12 -17.25 -6.70
C PHE A 83 -5.87 -17.17 -5.82
N TRP A 84 -6.05 -17.17 -4.50
CA TRP A 84 -4.92 -17.10 -3.57
C TRP A 84 -4.07 -18.36 -3.57
N SER A 85 -4.66 -19.53 -3.86
CA SER A 85 -3.89 -20.76 -4.11
C SER A 85 -2.90 -20.58 -5.29
N VAL A 86 -3.35 -19.96 -6.39
CA VAL A 86 -2.49 -19.68 -7.54
C VAL A 86 -1.41 -18.66 -7.19
N VAL A 87 -1.76 -17.58 -6.49
CA VAL A 87 -0.78 -16.57 -6.05
C VAL A 87 0.29 -17.18 -5.14
N TYR A 88 -0.12 -17.98 -4.14
CA TYR A 88 0.80 -18.63 -3.21
C TYR A 88 1.72 -19.62 -3.92
N ASN A 89 1.21 -20.36 -4.91
CA ASN A 89 2.03 -21.26 -5.71
C ASN A 89 3.06 -20.49 -6.55
N PHE A 90 2.67 -19.40 -7.23
CA PHE A 90 3.65 -18.62 -8.01
C PHE A 90 4.70 -17.92 -7.15
N CYS A 91 4.35 -17.57 -5.91
CA CYS A 91 5.26 -16.90 -4.99
C CYS A 91 6.02 -17.89 -4.09
N ASP A 92 5.81 -19.20 -4.22
CA ASP A 92 6.36 -20.23 -3.33
C ASP A 92 6.15 -19.90 -1.84
N VAL A 93 4.92 -19.57 -1.46
CA VAL A 93 4.58 -19.16 -0.08
C VAL A 93 4.62 -20.37 0.86
N PRO A 94 5.47 -20.37 1.91
CA PRO A 94 5.47 -21.41 2.92
C PRO A 94 4.22 -21.31 3.80
N GLN A 95 3.55 -22.44 4.05
CA GLN A 95 2.27 -22.48 4.77
C GLN A 95 2.41 -21.95 6.21
N GLU A 96 3.53 -22.23 6.86
CA GLU A 96 3.84 -21.82 8.23
C GLU A 96 4.01 -20.31 8.39
N ARG A 97 4.15 -19.57 7.28
CA ARG A 97 4.27 -18.11 7.29
C ARG A 97 2.95 -17.39 7.08
N VAL A 98 1.85 -18.12 6.89
CA VAL A 98 0.51 -17.55 6.74
C VAL A 98 -0.11 -17.36 8.13
N PHE A 99 -0.43 -16.11 8.48
CA PHE A 99 -0.98 -15.72 9.79
C PHE A 99 -2.24 -14.84 9.63
N PRO A 100 -3.11 -14.74 10.64
CA PRO A 100 -4.29 -13.90 10.55
C PRO A 100 -3.91 -12.41 10.60
N MET A 101 -4.58 -11.61 9.77
CA MET A 101 -4.57 -10.15 9.81
C MET A 101 -5.99 -9.62 9.85
N THR A 102 -6.13 -8.36 10.26
CA THR A 102 -7.40 -7.66 10.31
C THR A 102 -7.39 -6.49 9.34
N THR A 103 -8.41 -6.38 8.49
CA THR A 103 -8.55 -5.22 7.59
C THR A 103 -8.81 -3.94 8.38
N GLN A 104 -8.25 -2.82 7.91
CA GLN A 104 -8.21 -1.58 8.70
C GLN A 104 -9.58 -0.92 8.93
N VAL A 105 -10.52 -1.02 7.98
CA VAL A 105 -11.82 -0.31 8.04
C VAL A 105 -12.98 -1.23 8.40
N GLU A 106 -12.88 -2.53 8.08
CA GLU A 106 -13.99 -3.48 8.22
C GLU A 106 -13.83 -4.45 9.40
N ASN A 107 -12.65 -4.50 10.04
CA ASN A 107 -12.35 -5.47 11.09
C ASN A 107 -12.57 -6.94 10.63
N ILE A 108 -12.22 -7.24 9.37
CA ILE A 108 -12.39 -8.57 8.79
C ILE A 108 -11.08 -9.35 8.93
N TYR A 109 -11.18 -10.54 9.51
CA TYR A 109 -10.08 -11.50 9.56
C TYR A 109 -9.77 -12.06 8.18
N VAL A 110 -8.57 -11.78 7.69
CA VAL A 110 -8.03 -12.20 6.39
C VAL A 110 -6.67 -12.88 6.57
N ARG A 111 -6.26 -13.66 5.58
CA ARG A 111 -4.85 -14.05 5.40
C ARG A 111 -4.00 -12.81 5.09
N PRO A 112 -2.66 -12.89 5.19
CA PRO A 112 -1.81 -11.73 5.04
C PRO A 112 -2.08 -10.99 3.73
N TYR A 113 -2.51 -9.74 3.85
CA TYR A 113 -2.82 -8.89 2.71
C TYR A 113 -2.41 -7.45 3.01
N PHE A 114 -1.27 -7.07 2.42
CA PHE A 114 -0.57 -5.83 2.73
C PHE A 114 -1.01 -4.71 1.78
N ASN A 115 -1.10 -3.46 2.27
CA ASN A 115 -1.37 -2.32 1.40
C ASN A 115 -0.12 -1.99 0.57
N ALA A 116 -0.18 -2.13 -0.75
CA ALA A 116 0.96 -1.87 -1.63
C ALA A 116 1.38 -0.39 -1.67
N GLY A 117 0.47 0.49 -1.24
CA GLY A 117 0.66 1.92 -1.23
C GLY A 117 1.50 2.45 -0.07
N PHE A 118 1.88 1.60 0.89
CA PHE A 118 2.49 2.00 2.14
C PHE A 118 3.34 0.85 2.71
N LEU A 119 4.67 0.95 2.58
CA LEU A 119 5.61 -0.07 3.05
C LEU A 119 6.86 0.59 3.60
N ILE A 120 7.36 0.10 4.74
CA ILE A 120 8.67 0.46 5.28
C ILE A 120 9.55 -0.78 5.17
N VAL A 121 10.60 -0.73 4.36
CA VAL A 121 11.41 -1.91 4.01
C VAL A 121 12.88 -1.67 4.29
N ARG A 122 13.60 -2.77 4.43
CA ARG A 122 15.06 -2.81 4.40
C ARG A 122 15.54 -3.06 2.96
N PRO A 123 16.21 -2.09 2.30
CA PRO A 123 16.55 -2.20 0.88
C PRO A 123 17.36 -3.45 0.50
N GLU A 124 18.24 -3.91 1.39
CA GLU A 124 19.09 -5.08 1.20
C GLU A 124 18.31 -6.40 1.02
N LEU A 125 17.03 -6.44 1.41
CA LEU A 125 16.20 -7.64 1.30
C LEU A 125 15.52 -7.79 -0.06
N SER A 126 15.64 -6.78 -0.93
CA SER A 126 15.13 -6.80 -2.30
C SER A 126 13.63 -7.13 -2.40
N ILE A 127 12.80 -6.67 -1.45
CA ILE A 127 11.38 -7.00 -1.40
C ILE A 127 10.66 -6.37 -2.59
N LEU A 128 10.90 -5.08 -2.85
CA LEU A 128 10.22 -4.32 -3.91
C LEU A 128 10.70 -4.73 -5.30
N ARG A 129 12.00 -5.05 -5.46
CA ARG A 129 12.56 -5.64 -6.68
C ARG A 129 11.96 -7.00 -7.00
N ASN A 130 11.91 -7.91 -6.02
CA ASN A 130 11.32 -9.23 -6.23
C ASN A 130 9.81 -9.13 -6.51
N TRP A 131 9.13 -8.17 -5.88
CA TRP A 131 7.73 -7.88 -6.18
C TRP A 131 7.55 -7.46 -7.64
N ARG A 132 8.32 -6.49 -8.15
CA ARG A 132 8.28 -6.08 -9.56
C ARG A 132 8.52 -7.28 -10.49
N ASP A 133 9.62 -7.99 -10.29
CA ASP A 133 10.06 -9.06 -11.19
C ASP A 133 9.02 -10.18 -11.28
N LEU A 134 8.51 -10.61 -10.12
CA LEU A 134 7.48 -11.64 -10.09
C LEU A 134 6.18 -11.12 -10.70
N PHE A 135 5.74 -9.91 -10.33
CA PHE A 135 4.53 -9.31 -10.89
C PHE A 135 4.58 -9.25 -12.42
N PHE A 136 5.69 -8.80 -13.00
CA PHE A 136 5.84 -8.67 -14.44
C PHE A 136 5.86 -10.03 -15.14
N SER A 137 6.49 -11.03 -14.52
CA SER A 137 6.58 -12.37 -15.09
C SER A 137 5.24 -13.11 -15.11
N ILE A 138 4.35 -12.91 -14.12
CA ILE A 138 3.14 -13.72 -13.98
C ILE A 138 1.83 -13.00 -14.28
N CYS A 139 1.75 -11.67 -14.20
CA CYS A 139 0.46 -10.96 -14.20
C CYS A 139 -0.38 -11.17 -15.47
N SER A 140 0.25 -11.55 -16.58
CA SER A 140 -0.39 -11.78 -17.87
C SER A 140 -0.60 -13.27 -18.20
N LEU A 141 -0.25 -14.18 -17.28
CA LEU A 141 -0.40 -15.62 -17.49
C LEU A 141 -1.88 -16.05 -17.51
N PRO A 142 -2.24 -17.09 -18.27
CA PRO A 142 -3.61 -17.62 -18.33
C PRO A 142 -4.21 -17.98 -16.96
N ASP A 143 -3.38 -18.53 -16.06
CA ASP A 143 -3.77 -18.92 -14.69
C ASP A 143 -4.31 -17.76 -13.86
N LEU A 144 -3.83 -16.54 -14.10
CA LEU A 144 -4.29 -15.31 -13.44
C LEU A 144 -5.34 -14.56 -14.26
N THR A 145 -5.13 -14.42 -15.58
CA THR A 145 -6.04 -13.64 -16.45
C THR A 145 -7.46 -14.21 -16.53
N ARG A 146 -7.65 -15.50 -16.24
CA ARG A 146 -8.99 -16.10 -16.08
C ARG A 146 -9.81 -15.46 -14.95
N PHE A 147 -9.16 -15.04 -13.86
CA PHE A 147 -9.83 -14.38 -12.74
C PHE A 147 -10.24 -12.95 -13.10
N TYR A 148 -9.40 -12.25 -13.88
CA TYR A 148 -9.70 -10.87 -14.32
C TYR A 148 -10.97 -10.80 -15.16
N LYS A 149 -11.22 -11.83 -15.98
CA LYS A 149 -12.43 -11.95 -16.80
C LYS A 149 -13.68 -12.21 -15.98
N ALA A 150 -13.54 -12.89 -14.83
CA ALA A 150 -14.65 -13.18 -13.93
C ALA A 150 -15.00 -11.95 -13.07
N ASP A 151 -13.98 -11.23 -12.60
CA ASP A 151 -14.13 -10.05 -11.78
C ASP A 151 -12.93 -9.10 -11.96
N ASN A 152 -13.23 -7.88 -12.42
CA ASN A 152 -12.23 -6.85 -12.68
C ASN A 152 -11.44 -6.44 -11.43
N ARG A 153 -11.97 -6.65 -10.22
CA ARG A 153 -11.24 -6.39 -8.97
C ARG A 153 -9.93 -7.18 -8.91
N TYR A 154 -9.88 -8.41 -9.44
CA TYR A 154 -8.62 -9.15 -9.50
C TYR A 154 -7.59 -8.45 -10.38
N GLN A 155 -7.97 -7.88 -11.52
CA GLN A 155 -7.05 -7.13 -12.37
C GLN A 155 -6.54 -5.86 -11.67
N THR A 156 -7.41 -5.17 -10.93
CA THR A 156 -7.04 -3.98 -10.16
C THR A 156 -6.06 -4.33 -9.04
N PHE A 157 -6.32 -5.40 -8.28
CA PHE A 157 -5.63 -5.66 -7.01
C PHE A 157 -4.58 -6.80 -7.07
N ILE A 158 -4.34 -7.40 -8.24
CA ILE A 158 -3.34 -8.48 -8.39
C ILE A 158 -1.94 -8.06 -7.97
N HIS A 159 -1.52 -6.82 -8.28
CA HIS A 159 -0.20 -6.32 -7.91
C HIS A 159 0.02 -6.42 -6.39
N GLN A 160 -1.00 -6.09 -5.61
CA GLN A 160 -0.98 -6.13 -4.15
C GLN A 160 -1.05 -7.56 -3.59
N ALA A 161 -1.77 -8.47 -4.27
CA ALA A 161 -1.80 -9.87 -3.89
C ALA A 161 -0.43 -10.54 -4.09
N ILE A 162 0.24 -10.26 -5.22
CA ILE A 162 1.58 -10.78 -5.52
C ILE A 162 2.62 -10.21 -4.54
N LEU A 163 2.55 -8.91 -4.21
CA LEU A 163 3.37 -8.32 -3.15
C LEU A 163 3.25 -9.12 -1.84
N SER A 164 2.02 -9.47 -1.47
CA SER A 164 1.77 -10.23 -0.24
C SER A 164 2.41 -11.60 -0.29
N GLY A 165 2.32 -12.31 -1.42
CA GLY A 165 3.03 -13.58 -1.61
C GLY A 165 4.55 -13.43 -1.52
N VAL A 166 5.14 -12.39 -2.14
CA VAL A 166 6.58 -12.11 -2.07
C VAL A 166 7.04 -11.84 -0.64
N ILE A 167 6.27 -11.06 0.12
CA ILE A 167 6.57 -10.79 1.54
C ILE A 167 6.58 -12.10 2.34
N LEU A 168 5.55 -12.94 2.20
CA LEU A 168 5.47 -14.22 2.92
C LEU A 168 6.57 -15.20 2.49
N ASN A 169 6.99 -15.19 1.23
CA ASN A 169 8.11 -16.00 0.76
C ASN A 169 9.47 -15.55 1.32
N LYS A 170 9.62 -14.28 1.67
CA LYS A 170 10.89 -13.74 2.18
C LYS A 170 10.99 -13.69 3.69
N LEU A 171 9.91 -13.31 4.37
CA LEU A 171 9.94 -12.89 5.76
C LEU A 171 9.16 -13.85 6.64
N THR A 172 9.68 -14.10 7.84
CA THR A 172 8.91 -14.74 8.90
C THR A 172 8.04 -13.71 9.61
N THR A 173 7.06 -14.18 10.39
CA THR A 173 6.18 -13.32 11.19
C THR A 173 6.94 -12.38 12.13
N GLU A 174 8.06 -12.83 12.70
CA GLU A 174 8.86 -12.06 13.66
C GLU A 174 9.60 -10.89 13.00
N MET A 175 9.79 -10.96 11.67
CA MET A 175 10.45 -9.92 10.88
C MET A 175 9.47 -8.84 10.39
N ILE A 176 8.17 -8.99 10.68
CA ILE A 176 7.10 -8.14 10.14
C ILE A 176 6.41 -7.43 11.31
N ALA A 177 6.28 -6.10 11.23
CA ALA A 177 5.61 -5.29 12.23
C ALA A 177 4.42 -4.54 11.64
N GLU A 178 3.24 -4.76 12.20
CA GLU A 178 2.07 -3.93 11.92
C GLU A 178 2.25 -2.57 12.58
N LEU A 179 2.23 -1.49 11.80
CA LEU A 179 2.32 -0.14 12.31
C LEU A 179 0.99 0.29 12.97
N PRO A 180 1.00 1.30 13.85
CA PRO A 180 -0.21 1.77 14.53
C PRO A 180 -1.33 2.18 13.56
N PRO A 181 -2.62 2.09 13.95
CA PRO A 181 -3.77 2.45 13.10
C PRO A 181 -3.78 3.90 12.59
N SER A 182 -3.04 4.80 13.24
CA SER A 182 -2.83 6.19 12.81
C SER A 182 -1.95 6.33 11.57
N TYR A 183 -1.34 5.23 11.09
CA TYR A 183 -0.60 5.19 9.84
C TYR A 183 -1.47 4.64 8.70
N ASN A 184 -1.20 5.14 7.49
CA ASN A 184 -1.86 4.75 6.26
C ASN A 184 -3.40 4.86 6.29
N TYR A 185 -3.95 5.82 7.04
CA TYR A 185 -5.39 5.92 7.25
C TYR A 185 -6.13 6.37 5.97
N PRO A 186 -7.16 5.66 5.47
CA PRO A 186 -7.89 6.04 4.27
C PRO A 186 -8.96 7.10 4.55
N VAL A 187 -8.68 8.38 4.31
CA VAL A 187 -9.66 9.44 4.65
C VAL A 187 -10.99 9.32 3.89
N HIS A 188 -10.95 8.78 2.67
CA HIS A 188 -12.14 8.57 1.85
C HIS A 188 -13.12 7.53 2.44
N LEU A 189 -12.65 6.69 3.36
CA LEU A 189 -13.43 5.65 4.04
C LEU A 189 -13.79 6.02 5.48
N HIS A 190 -13.53 7.26 5.90
CA HIS A 190 -13.71 7.69 7.28
C HIS A 190 -15.16 7.51 7.81
N GLU A 191 -16.14 7.75 6.93
CA GLU A 191 -17.55 7.57 7.26
C GLU A 191 -17.99 6.10 7.29
N GLU A 192 -17.23 5.22 6.64
CA GLU A 192 -17.46 3.78 6.57
C GLU A 192 -16.75 3.02 7.70
N ASP A 193 -15.68 3.60 8.24
CA ASP A 193 -14.92 3.05 9.35
C ASP A 193 -15.79 2.94 10.61
N ARG A 194 -16.01 1.69 11.03
CA ARG A 194 -16.76 1.33 12.26
C ARG A 194 -15.85 0.74 13.32
N THR A 195 -14.54 0.76 13.10
CA THR A 195 -13.57 0.20 14.03
C THR A 195 -13.39 1.10 15.25
N PRO A 196 -12.98 0.54 16.40
CA PRO A 196 -12.61 1.35 17.57
C PRO A 196 -11.38 2.23 17.32
N ASP A 197 -10.60 1.94 16.29
CA ASP A 197 -9.36 2.65 15.94
C ASP A 197 -9.58 3.84 14.99
N ARG A 198 -10.83 4.13 14.63
CA ARG A 198 -11.16 5.30 13.82
C ARG A 198 -10.67 6.59 14.50
N PRO A 199 -9.77 7.38 13.87
CA PRO A 199 -9.33 8.67 14.41
C PRO A 199 -10.53 9.63 14.56
N LYS A 200 -10.48 10.61 15.46
CA LYS A 200 -11.58 11.59 15.53
C LYS A 200 -11.45 12.63 14.42
N THR A 201 -10.22 13.03 14.13
CA THR A 201 -9.88 13.90 13.00
C THR A 201 -8.58 13.44 12.34
N MET A 202 -8.30 13.90 11.12
CA MET A 202 -7.05 13.59 10.41
C MET A 202 -5.82 14.14 11.13
N ASP A 203 -5.99 15.14 12.00
CA ASP A 203 -4.95 15.62 12.92
C ASP A 203 -4.49 14.53 13.90
N ASP A 204 -5.34 13.57 14.23
CA ASP A 204 -5.01 12.45 15.12
C ASP A 204 -4.25 11.32 14.39
N THR A 205 -4.12 11.41 13.06
CA THR A 205 -3.33 10.47 12.25
C THR A 205 -1.87 10.92 12.17
N VAL A 206 -0.97 9.97 11.95
CA VAL A 206 0.43 10.25 11.60
C VAL A 206 0.57 10.34 10.09
N VAL A 207 -0.05 9.40 9.38
CA VAL A 207 -0.06 9.33 7.92
C VAL A 207 -1.45 8.96 7.44
N PHE A 208 -2.03 9.76 6.55
CA PHE A 208 -3.29 9.43 5.88
C PHE A 208 -3.16 9.45 4.36
N ARG A 209 -4.07 8.75 3.67
CA ARG A 209 -4.15 8.69 2.21
C ARG A 209 -5.38 9.44 1.70
N HIS A 210 -5.17 10.31 0.73
CA HIS A 210 -6.19 11.12 0.09
C HIS A 210 -6.57 10.56 -1.28
N GLU A 211 -7.60 9.73 -1.37
CA GLU A 211 -8.15 9.28 -2.67
C GLU A 211 -9.00 10.39 -3.32
N GLY A 212 -8.39 11.56 -3.54
CA GLY A 212 -8.99 12.69 -4.25
C GLY A 212 -10.17 13.38 -3.54
N PHE A 213 -10.21 13.40 -2.20
CA PHE A 213 -11.32 14.02 -1.46
C PHE A 213 -11.61 15.48 -1.88
N TYR A 214 -10.57 16.20 -2.30
CA TYR A 214 -10.63 17.61 -2.72
C TYR A 214 -11.39 17.83 -4.04
N ALA A 215 -11.71 16.76 -4.78
CA ALA A 215 -12.55 16.85 -5.98
C ALA A 215 -14.01 17.20 -5.64
N LYS A 216 -14.45 17.03 -4.39
CA LYS A 216 -15.79 17.43 -3.94
C LYS A 216 -15.82 18.95 -3.70
N GLN A 217 -16.80 19.67 -4.27
CA GLN A 217 -16.87 21.13 -4.14
C GLN A 217 -16.89 21.63 -2.69
N ASN A 218 -17.52 20.88 -1.79
CA ASN A 218 -17.65 21.20 -0.37
C ASN A 218 -16.69 20.38 0.51
N TRP A 219 -15.54 19.96 -0.03
CA TRP A 219 -14.62 19.11 0.72
C TRP A 219 -14.13 19.79 2.01
N LEU A 220 -13.91 21.11 2.01
CA LEU A 220 -13.48 21.84 3.21
C LEU A 220 -14.48 21.76 4.37
N GLU A 221 -15.77 21.64 4.07
CA GLU A 221 -16.84 21.55 5.07
C GLU A 221 -17.02 20.13 5.60
N THR A 222 -16.62 19.13 4.81
CA THR A 222 -16.87 17.70 5.10
C THR A 222 -15.61 16.94 5.48
N PHE A 223 -14.44 17.51 5.27
CA PHE A 223 -13.17 16.89 5.61
C PHE A 223 -12.99 16.85 7.13
N PRO A 224 -12.76 15.66 7.72
CA PRO A 224 -12.71 15.48 9.17
C PRO A 224 -11.36 15.95 9.72
N ALA A 225 -11.11 17.26 9.75
CA ALA A 225 -9.90 17.87 10.29
C ALA A 225 -10.19 19.15 11.06
N ARG A 226 -9.24 19.54 11.92
CA ARG A 226 -9.27 20.84 12.58
C ARG A 226 -8.93 21.93 11.55
N SER A 227 -9.30 23.16 11.89
CA SER A 227 -9.15 24.33 11.00
C SER A 227 -7.74 24.51 10.47
N GLN A 228 -6.71 24.28 11.29
CA GLN A 228 -5.32 24.45 10.87
C GLN A 228 -4.92 23.49 9.75
N LEU A 229 -5.20 22.18 9.89
CA LEU A 229 -4.89 21.19 8.87
C LEU A 229 -5.74 21.39 7.61
N ALA A 230 -7.03 21.71 7.76
CA ALA A 230 -7.92 21.99 6.64
C ALA A 230 -7.45 23.21 5.83
N SER A 231 -7.09 24.31 6.50
CA SER A 231 -6.55 25.51 5.85
C SER A 231 -5.24 25.21 5.13
N TRP A 232 -4.32 24.49 5.77
CA TRP A 232 -3.05 24.09 5.15
C TRP A 232 -3.27 23.24 3.89
N LEU A 233 -4.17 22.26 3.92
CA LEU A 233 -4.52 21.46 2.74
C LEU A 233 -5.14 22.31 1.63
N SER A 234 -5.97 23.29 1.97
CA SER A 234 -6.59 24.19 0.99
C SER A 234 -5.55 24.97 0.20
N GLU A 235 -4.52 25.48 0.88
CA GLU A 235 -3.42 26.21 0.26
C GLU A 235 -2.65 25.31 -0.71
N ARG A 236 -2.31 24.08 -0.28
CA ARG A 236 -1.59 23.10 -1.12
C ARG A 236 -2.39 22.68 -2.35
N VAL A 237 -3.69 22.40 -2.22
CA VAL A 237 -4.56 22.04 -3.35
C VAL A 237 -4.65 23.19 -4.37
N ALA A 238 -4.70 24.44 -3.90
CA ALA A 238 -4.73 25.61 -4.77
C ALA A 238 -3.40 25.82 -5.52
N GLU A 239 -2.26 25.50 -4.91
CA GLU A 239 -0.94 25.50 -5.56
C GLU A 239 -0.91 24.48 -6.71
N PHE A 240 -1.30 23.22 -6.48
CA PHE A 240 -1.34 22.18 -7.52
C PHE A 240 -2.25 22.56 -8.70
N SER A 241 -3.43 23.11 -8.41
CA SER A 241 -4.42 23.51 -9.43
C SER A 241 -3.94 24.66 -10.33
N LYS A 242 -2.94 25.44 -9.90
CA LYS A 242 -2.32 26.50 -10.72
C LYS A 242 -1.25 25.90 -11.63
N THR A 243 -0.43 25.00 -11.10
CA THR A 243 0.66 24.35 -11.86
C THR A 243 0.12 23.54 -13.04
N GLU A 244 -1.01 22.83 -12.90
CA GLU A 244 -1.64 22.09 -14.01
C GLU A 244 -2.21 23.00 -15.12
N LYS A 245 -2.50 24.27 -14.84
CA LYS A 245 -3.01 25.23 -15.84
C LYS A 245 -1.90 25.95 -16.59
N GLU A 246 -0.67 25.89 -16.09
CA GLU A 246 0.51 26.56 -16.64
C GLU A 246 1.43 25.59 -17.42
N SER A 247 1.16 24.28 -17.36
CA SER A 247 1.83 23.19 -18.10
C SER A 247 1.02 22.73 -19.30
#